data_AF-A0A387HGC9-F1
#
_entry.id   AF-A0A387HGC9-F1
#
_cell.length_a   1.000
_cell.length_b   1.000
_cell.length_c   1.000
_cell.angle_alpha   90.00
_cell.angle_beta   90.00
_cell.angle_gamma   90.00
#
_symmetry.space_group_name_H-M   'P 1'
#
loop_
_entity.id
_entity.type
_entity.pdbx_description
1 polymer ?
#
loop_
_entity_poly.entity_id
_entity_poly.type
_entity_poly.pdbx_seq_one_letter_code
_entity_poly.pdbx_strand_id
1 'polypeptide(L)'
;MTTTHEHRRPDGERPGRPVAYGTMRGTGAEVEDGTGTGAEDGAGTRGKGLRPVPRPLHRGECRYLPQSPDARDRRHPVGRSPRAATAPIVIGNPAVFPGGTDADNCPAVRFARHDRPHRPPPPRKALPLHLAAADRAALRALLRERRAAVSPASLGFPPRQPGPGRRAAGLSQEQLDLLLERTPGTYNRFENGQLASPSAELLSAVATVLRFDEQEWVFLWRLTRRENPPSPLHRASGLSVPGEWQRVVDGISGALAYINDAEWNLLAHNKEFAALFPGGEPPANPMRWMLLDPQAREVVLADWARSWAPVVMPQLRHAVELRPENAALARLEDDVRRDPVAGPLYEAAASAPIAYPDGSERPLNHALYGPGWVTTCVAQPVTSPGARVMLLLYTPGDSLASRSSFPEAPQMS
;
A
#
# COMPACT_ATOMS: atom_id res chain seq x y z
N MET A 1 -60.77 -45.56 26.91
CA MET A 1 -61.56 -44.43 27.43
C MET A 1 -60.63 -43.22 27.45
N THR A 2 -60.46 -42.48 26.33
CA THR A 2 -61.13 -41.18 26.00
C THR A 2 -61.04 -40.17 27.16
N THR A 3 -60.47 -38.97 27.06
CA THR A 3 -60.51 -37.88 26.04
C THR A 3 -59.31 -36.92 26.29
N THR A 4 -58.50 -36.52 25.30
CA THR A 4 -58.62 -35.38 24.34
C THR A 4 -58.59 -33.98 24.97
N HIS A 5 -57.52 -33.21 24.68
CA HIS A 5 -57.66 -31.80 24.30
C HIS A 5 -56.49 -31.35 23.39
N GLU A 6 -56.88 -30.73 22.28
CA GLU A 6 -56.08 -30.26 21.15
C GLU A 6 -55.05 -29.17 21.49
N HIS A 7 -53.93 -29.19 20.77
CA HIS A 7 -53.17 -27.99 20.47
C HIS A 7 -52.93 -27.83 18.96
N ARG A 8 -53.18 -26.60 18.55
CA ARG A 8 -53.42 -26.05 17.22
C ARG A 8 -52.13 -25.97 16.39
N ARG A 9 -52.17 -26.45 15.14
CA ARG A 9 -51.31 -25.98 14.04
C ARG A 9 -52.02 -24.85 13.28
N PRO A 10 -51.26 -24.00 12.58
CA PRO A 10 -51.55 -23.75 11.16
C PRO A 10 -50.26 -23.83 10.32
N ASP A 11 -50.23 -24.67 9.29
CA ASP A 11 -50.44 -24.32 7.86
C ASP A 11 -49.12 -23.85 7.23
N GLY A 12 -48.57 -24.49 6.21
CA GLY A 12 -49.24 -25.17 5.11
C GLY A 12 -48.69 -24.59 3.81
N GLU A 13 -47.49 -25.02 3.47
CA GLU A 13 -46.73 -24.69 2.27
C GLU A 13 -47.41 -25.32 1.02
N ARG A 14 -47.67 -24.55 -0.04
CA ARG A 14 -47.89 -25.04 -1.43
C ARG A 14 -47.54 -23.98 -2.50
N PRO A 15 -47.23 -24.40 -3.75
CA PRO A 15 -46.15 -23.82 -4.57
C PRO A 15 -46.52 -23.32 -5.99
N GLY A 16 -45.56 -22.67 -6.67
CA GLY A 16 -45.48 -22.43 -8.14
C GLY A 16 -46.08 -21.10 -8.62
N ARG A 17 -45.55 -20.34 -9.60
CA ARG A 17 -44.57 -20.57 -10.70
C ARG A 17 -44.20 -19.17 -11.32
N PRO A 18 -43.42 -19.05 -12.43
CA PRO A 18 -42.19 -18.25 -12.53
C PRO A 18 -42.35 -16.87 -13.21
N VAL A 19 -41.36 -15.99 -13.01
CA VAL A 19 -41.19 -14.75 -13.79
C VAL A 19 -40.27 -15.04 -14.99
N ALA A 20 -40.78 -14.77 -16.19
CA ALA A 20 -40.16 -15.06 -17.48
C ALA A 20 -39.11 -14.00 -17.88
N TYR A 21 -38.02 -14.47 -18.49
CA TYR A 21 -37.04 -13.68 -19.22
C TYR A 21 -37.62 -13.21 -20.56
N GLY A 22 -37.64 -11.89 -20.77
CA GLY A 22 -38.02 -11.27 -22.04
C GLY A 22 -36.84 -11.21 -23.01
N THR A 23 -37.00 -11.90 -24.14
CA THR A 23 -36.15 -11.88 -25.34
C THR A 23 -36.56 -10.70 -26.23
N MET A 24 -35.59 -9.97 -26.79
CA MET A 24 -35.79 -9.03 -27.90
C MET A 24 -34.73 -9.29 -28.99
N ARG A 25 -35.12 -10.09 -30.00
CA ARG A 25 -34.78 -9.84 -31.42
C ARG A 25 -35.84 -8.85 -31.91
N GLY A 26 -35.62 -7.86 -32.76
CA GLY A 26 -34.57 -7.55 -33.71
C GLY A 26 -35.29 -6.98 -34.94
N THR A 27 -34.90 -5.81 -35.44
CA THR A 27 -35.25 -5.36 -36.79
C THR A 27 -34.07 -4.56 -37.35
N GLY A 28 -33.50 -5.09 -38.44
CA GLY A 28 -32.64 -4.34 -39.33
C GLY A 28 -33.48 -3.74 -40.47
N ALA A 29 -32.95 -2.71 -41.11
CA ALA A 29 -33.33 -2.30 -42.45
C ALA A 29 -32.10 -1.66 -43.14
N GLU A 30 -31.81 -2.22 -44.32
CA GLU A 30 -30.83 -1.81 -45.34
C GLU A 30 -31.21 -0.44 -45.93
N VAL A 31 -30.25 0.46 -46.18
CA VAL A 31 -29.58 0.76 -47.47
C VAL A 31 -30.52 0.84 -48.68
N GLU A 32 -30.70 2.06 -49.22
CA GLU A 32 -30.83 2.28 -50.66
C GLU A 32 -30.43 3.72 -51.06
N ASP A 33 -29.71 3.80 -52.18
CA ASP A 33 -29.20 4.99 -52.88
C ASP A 33 -30.30 5.80 -53.59
N GLY A 34 -30.04 7.07 -53.92
CA GLY A 34 -30.80 7.76 -54.98
C GLY A 34 -30.87 9.28 -54.94
N THR A 35 -29.84 9.93 -55.51
CA THR A 35 -29.87 11.13 -56.38
C THR A 35 -31.09 12.08 -56.42
N GLY A 36 -30.82 13.39 -56.33
CA GLY A 36 -31.57 14.39 -57.15
C GLY A 36 -31.76 15.80 -56.59
N THR A 37 -30.88 16.73 -57.01
CA THR A 37 -31.18 18.11 -57.48
C THR A 37 -32.07 19.05 -56.65
N GLY A 38 -31.50 20.11 -56.07
CA GLY A 38 -31.74 21.53 -56.46
C GLY A 38 -32.79 22.20 -55.57
N ALA A 39 -32.77 23.47 -55.17
CA ALA A 39 -31.96 24.63 -55.47
C ALA A 39 -32.07 25.64 -54.29
N GLU A 40 -31.04 26.48 -54.18
CA GLU A 40 -30.94 27.91 -53.83
C GLU A 40 -31.73 28.62 -52.70
N ASP A 41 -31.05 29.67 -52.21
CA ASP A 41 -31.40 30.78 -51.30
C ASP A 41 -31.16 30.55 -49.80
N GLY A 42 -30.37 31.33 -49.07
CA GLY A 42 -29.77 32.64 -49.31
C GLY A 42 -29.78 33.42 -47.99
N ALA A 43 -28.63 34.02 -47.61
CA ALA A 43 -28.35 34.82 -46.40
C ALA A 43 -28.15 34.01 -45.09
N GLY A 44 -27.08 34.12 -44.30
CA GLY A 44 -25.99 35.10 -44.24
C GLY A 44 -25.86 35.60 -42.79
N THR A 45 -24.86 35.15 -42.03
CA THR A 45 -24.06 35.97 -41.07
C THR A 45 -23.00 35.18 -40.28
N ARG A 46 -21.74 35.52 -40.57
CA ARG A 46 -20.52 35.66 -39.73
C ARG A 46 -20.37 34.89 -38.40
N GLY A 47 -19.23 34.18 -38.27
CA GLY A 47 -18.53 34.02 -36.99
C GLY A 47 -17.41 32.95 -36.93
N LYS A 48 -16.16 33.35 -37.21
CA LYS A 48 -14.84 32.85 -36.71
C LYS A 48 -14.81 31.46 -36.02
N GLY A 49 -14.06 30.44 -36.44
CA GLY A 49 -12.65 30.41 -36.85
C GLY A 49 -11.87 29.43 -35.95
N LEU A 50 -11.96 28.12 -36.24
CA LEU A 50 -11.17 27.05 -35.59
C LEU A 50 -9.87 26.79 -36.37
N ARG A 51 -8.74 26.71 -35.66
CA ARG A 51 -7.40 26.44 -36.21
C ARG A 51 -7.16 24.95 -36.46
N PRO A 52 -6.29 24.57 -37.43
CA PRO A 52 -6.15 23.19 -37.90
C PRO A 52 -5.15 22.34 -37.10
N VAL A 53 -5.41 21.04 -37.11
CA VAL A 53 -4.57 19.93 -36.60
C VAL A 53 -3.49 19.57 -37.63
N PRO A 54 -2.22 19.37 -37.27
CA PRO A 54 -1.21 18.85 -38.20
C PRO A 54 -1.13 17.32 -38.20
N ARG A 55 -0.98 16.75 -39.41
CA ARG A 55 -0.63 15.34 -39.69
C ARG A 55 0.90 15.16 -39.81
N PRO A 56 1.42 13.92 -39.72
CA PRO A 56 2.83 13.64 -39.37
C PRO A 56 3.76 13.56 -40.59
N LEU A 57 5.05 13.84 -40.38
CA LEU A 57 6.15 13.60 -41.32
C LEU A 57 7.14 12.58 -40.76
N HIS A 58 7.56 11.66 -41.62
CA HIS A 58 8.43 10.51 -41.35
C HIS A 58 9.94 10.82 -41.33
N ARG A 59 10.66 9.96 -40.58
CA ARG A 59 12.05 9.44 -40.74
C ARG A 59 13.19 10.42 -41.11
N GLY A 60 14.14 10.55 -40.19
CA GLY A 60 15.52 10.99 -40.45
C GLY A 60 16.45 10.48 -39.36
N GLU A 61 17.46 9.72 -39.76
CA GLU A 61 18.49 9.05 -38.95
C GLU A 61 19.40 10.07 -38.23
N CYS A 62 19.77 9.80 -36.97
CA CYS A 62 20.86 10.52 -36.30
C CYS A 62 22.06 9.59 -36.08
N ARG A 63 23.07 9.79 -36.94
CA ARG A 63 24.44 9.26 -36.82
C ARG A 63 25.15 9.86 -35.61
N TYR A 64 25.78 8.99 -34.83
CA TYR A 64 26.93 9.29 -33.99
C TYR A 64 28.14 9.70 -34.84
N LEU A 65 28.97 10.63 -34.36
CA LEU A 65 30.44 10.58 -34.42
C LEU A 65 31.06 11.63 -33.43
N PRO A 66 32.30 11.41 -32.95
CA PRO A 66 32.83 11.90 -31.66
C PRO A 66 33.88 13.01 -31.84
N GLN A 67 34.20 13.77 -30.76
CA GLN A 67 35.49 14.46 -30.61
C GLN A 67 35.94 14.55 -29.13
N SER A 68 37.18 14.12 -28.90
CA SER A 68 38.12 14.35 -27.77
C SER A 68 39.32 15.16 -28.33
N PRO A 69 40.38 15.58 -27.59
CA PRO A 69 40.60 15.89 -26.16
C PRO A 69 41.45 17.19 -25.93
N ASP A 70 41.93 17.41 -24.69
CA ASP A 70 43.02 18.32 -24.21
C ASP A 70 42.74 19.85 -24.07
N ALA A 71 43.24 20.62 -23.09
CA ALA A 71 44.04 20.39 -21.87
C ALA A 71 44.10 21.67 -20.98
N ARG A 72 44.46 21.47 -19.70
CA ARG A 72 45.20 22.36 -18.76
C ARG A 72 44.51 23.48 -17.95
N ASP A 73 44.38 23.15 -16.65
CA ASP A 73 45.11 23.73 -15.50
C ASP A 73 44.80 25.17 -15.04
N ARG A 74 44.16 25.29 -13.86
CA ARG A 74 44.41 26.34 -12.84
C ARG A 74 43.85 25.92 -11.47
N ARG A 75 44.64 26.23 -10.43
CA ARG A 75 44.66 25.68 -9.06
C ARG A 75 43.65 26.33 -8.08
N HIS A 76 43.15 25.49 -7.14
CA HIS A 76 42.73 25.62 -5.71
C HIS A 76 42.41 26.99 -5.03
N PRO A 77 41.64 27.04 -3.90
CA PRO A 77 41.38 25.99 -2.89
C PRO A 77 39.92 25.80 -2.39
N VAL A 78 39.61 24.63 -1.84
CA VAL A 78 38.35 24.37 -1.10
C VAL A 78 38.69 23.93 0.33
N GLY A 79 38.03 24.57 1.30
CA GLY A 79 38.17 24.36 2.73
C GLY A 79 37.63 23.02 3.24
N ARG A 80 38.22 22.59 4.36
CA ARG A 80 37.97 21.34 5.09
C ARG A 80 36.62 21.32 5.80
N SER A 81 35.98 20.14 5.81
CA SER A 81 35.07 19.67 6.86
C SER A 81 35.40 18.20 7.17
N PRO A 82 35.36 17.75 8.46
CA PRO A 82 36.01 16.51 8.88
C PRO A 82 35.13 15.25 8.71
N ARG A 83 35.74 14.18 8.20
CA ARG A 83 35.19 12.81 8.17
C ARG A 83 35.40 12.12 9.52
N ALA A 84 34.32 11.55 10.07
CA ALA A 84 34.37 10.56 11.13
C ALA A 84 34.86 9.22 10.56
N ALA A 85 35.81 8.59 11.25
CA ALA A 85 36.36 7.28 10.92
C ALA A 85 35.48 6.16 11.50
N THR A 86 35.18 5.15 10.69
CA THR A 86 34.56 3.90 11.11
C THR A 86 35.64 2.82 11.16
N ALA A 87 35.87 2.24 12.33
CA ALA A 87 36.82 1.14 12.53
C ALA A 87 36.15 -0.22 12.20
N PRO A 88 36.89 -1.21 11.65
CA PRO A 88 36.34 -2.52 11.34
C PRO A 88 36.27 -3.43 12.59
N ILE A 89 35.18 -4.18 12.71
CA ILE A 89 34.98 -5.23 13.70
C ILE A 89 35.68 -6.50 13.19
N VAL A 90 36.67 -6.98 13.95
CA VAL A 90 37.36 -8.26 13.72
C VAL A 90 36.58 -9.37 14.44
N ILE A 91 36.07 -10.34 13.69
CA ILE A 91 35.44 -11.55 14.23
C ILE A 91 36.56 -12.59 14.44
N GLY A 92 36.90 -12.86 15.69
CA GLY A 92 37.88 -13.89 16.07
C GLY A 92 37.25 -15.29 16.06
N ASN A 93 37.94 -16.24 15.43
CA ASN A 93 37.61 -17.66 15.41
C ASN A 93 37.87 -18.32 16.80
N PRO A 94 37.12 -19.38 17.19
CA PRO A 94 37.31 -20.03 18.48
C PRO A 94 38.51 -20.98 18.45
N ALA A 95 39.48 -20.75 19.32
CA ALA A 95 40.60 -21.66 19.56
C ALA A 95 40.27 -22.65 20.69
N VAL A 96 40.56 -23.91 20.40
CA VAL A 96 40.55 -25.08 21.27
C VAL A 96 41.52 -24.89 22.44
N PHE A 97 41.09 -25.20 23.68
CA PHE A 97 41.98 -25.34 24.84
C PHE A 97 42.04 -26.80 25.29
N PRO A 98 43.25 -27.39 25.47
CA PRO A 98 43.41 -28.64 26.20
C PRO A 98 43.47 -28.37 27.72
N GLY A 99 43.03 -29.36 28.49
CA GLY A 99 42.93 -29.28 29.95
C GLY A 99 44.28 -29.35 30.69
N GLY A 100 44.20 -29.15 32.00
CA GLY A 100 45.30 -29.40 32.94
C GLY A 100 45.28 -28.49 34.15
N THR A 101 45.00 -29.11 35.30
CA THR A 101 45.00 -28.64 36.69
C THR A 101 46.22 -27.82 37.11
N ASP A 102 46.03 -26.74 37.87
CA ASP A 102 46.37 -26.76 39.31
C ASP A 102 45.91 -25.50 40.03
N ALA A 103 45.40 -25.73 41.23
CA ALA A 103 44.94 -24.75 42.18
C ALA A 103 46.11 -24.24 43.04
N ASP A 104 45.83 -23.13 43.73
CA ASP A 104 46.63 -22.46 44.74
C ASP A 104 47.63 -21.40 44.27
N ASN A 105 47.34 -20.19 44.78
CA ASN A 105 48.21 -19.02 44.91
C ASN A 105 47.93 -17.84 43.97
N CYS A 106 46.91 -17.02 44.31
CA CYS A 106 47.05 -15.56 44.18
C CYS A 106 46.16 -14.79 45.18
N PRO A 107 46.64 -13.66 45.72
CA PRO A 107 46.23 -13.15 47.02
C PRO A 107 44.93 -12.33 47.00
N ALA A 108 44.23 -12.40 48.14
CA ALA A 108 42.96 -11.73 48.41
C ALA A 108 43.05 -10.19 48.29
N VAL A 109 42.42 -9.65 47.25
CA VAL A 109 42.08 -8.22 47.17
C VAL A 109 40.71 -8.03 47.83
N ARG A 110 40.70 -7.33 48.96
CA ARG A 110 39.49 -6.91 49.67
C ARG A 110 38.68 -5.97 48.78
N PHE A 111 37.53 -6.43 48.28
CA PHE A 111 36.56 -5.54 47.65
C PHE A 111 35.86 -4.70 48.71
N ALA A 112 36.17 -3.40 48.72
CA ALA A 112 35.41 -2.40 49.45
C ALA A 112 33.98 -2.37 48.90
N ARG A 113 33.02 -2.70 49.75
CA ARG A 113 31.59 -2.51 49.46
C ARG A 113 31.32 -1.01 49.44
N HIS A 114 30.97 -0.44 48.29
CA HIS A 114 29.98 0.64 48.11
C HIS A 114 29.86 1.00 46.61
N ASP A 115 29.06 0.24 45.87
CA ASP A 115 28.47 0.72 44.62
C ASP A 115 26.96 0.74 44.79
N ARG A 116 26.40 1.93 44.93
CA ARG A 116 24.95 2.13 44.75
C ARG A 116 24.67 1.91 43.26
N PRO A 117 23.61 1.19 42.87
CA PRO A 117 23.26 1.05 41.47
C PRO A 117 23.02 2.45 40.87
N HIS A 118 23.78 2.80 39.83
CA HIS A 118 23.55 3.98 39.04
C HIS A 118 22.12 3.91 38.47
N ARG A 119 21.21 4.66 39.09
CA ARG A 119 19.86 4.85 38.53
C ARG A 119 20.06 5.63 37.22
N PRO A 120 19.59 5.12 36.07
CA PRO A 120 19.68 5.89 34.84
C PRO A 120 18.99 7.24 35.06
N PRO A 121 19.53 8.35 34.51
CA PRO A 121 18.87 9.63 34.61
C PRO A 121 17.42 9.48 34.10
N PRO A 122 16.42 10.08 34.76
CA PRO A 122 15.06 10.05 34.26
C PRO A 122 15.07 10.54 32.81
N PRO A 123 14.24 9.95 31.92
CA PRO A 123 14.19 10.41 30.54
C PRO A 123 13.98 11.91 30.55
N ARG A 124 14.90 12.65 29.90
CA ARG A 124 14.73 14.10 29.74
C ARG A 124 13.33 14.32 29.17
N LYS A 125 12.47 15.05 29.89
CA LYS A 125 11.21 15.53 29.30
C LYS A 125 11.58 16.17 27.98
N ALA A 126 11.11 15.59 26.87
CA ALA A 126 11.34 16.15 25.55
C ALA A 126 10.90 17.62 25.62
N LEU A 127 11.83 18.53 25.33
CA LEU A 127 11.49 19.95 25.25
C LEU A 127 10.33 20.05 24.26
N PRO A 128 9.22 20.76 24.58
CA PRO A 128 8.12 20.87 23.64
C PRO A 128 8.69 21.33 22.30
N LEU A 129 8.51 20.49 21.28
CA LEU A 129 8.85 20.81 19.91
C LEU A 129 7.92 21.96 19.51
N HIS A 130 8.33 23.18 19.80
CA HIS A 130 7.69 24.35 19.21
C HIS A 130 7.95 24.24 17.71
N LEU A 131 6.88 24.03 16.95
CA LEU A 131 6.87 24.05 15.48
C LEU A 131 7.73 25.22 15.00
N ALA A 132 8.65 24.99 14.07
CA ALA A 132 9.42 26.10 13.50
C ALA A 132 8.47 27.10 12.81
N ALA A 133 8.90 28.34 12.64
CA ALA A 133 8.04 29.38 12.04
C ALA A 133 7.47 28.97 10.67
N ALA A 134 8.28 28.30 9.85
CA ALA A 134 7.87 27.75 8.56
C ALA A 134 6.80 26.65 8.71
N ASP A 135 6.97 25.70 9.63
CA ASP A 135 5.96 24.65 9.86
C ASP A 135 4.65 25.21 10.43
N ARG A 136 4.71 26.24 11.29
CA ARG A 136 3.50 26.93 11.76
C ARG A 136 2.74 27.59 10.60
N ALA A 137 3.47 28.21 9.68
CA ALA A 137 2.86 28.82 8.49
C ALA A 137 2.23 27.75 7.58
N ALA A 138 2.93 26.64 7.34
CA ALA A 138 2.42 25.51 6.55
C ALA A 138 1.20 24.86 7.18
N LEU A 139 1.23 24.59 8.50
CA LEU A 139 0.11 24.04 9.26
C LEU A 139 -1.11 24.97 9.16
N ARG A 140 -0.91 26.27 9.36
CA ARG A 140 -1.98 27.27 9.28
C ARG A 140 -2.58 27.35 7.88
N ALA A 141 -1.76 27.27 6.83
CA ALA A 141 -2.21 27.28 5.45
C ALA A 141 -3.10 26.05 5.16
N LEU A 142 -2.58 24.85 5.45
CA LEU A 142 -3.30 23.58 5.28
C LEU A 142 -4.66 23.60 6.00
N LEU A 143 -4.66 23.90 7.30
CA LEU A 143 -5.87 23.87 8.11
C LEU A 143 -6.90 24.91 7.68
N ARG A 144 -6.46 26.11 7.27
CA ARG A 144 -7.37 27.15 6.78
C ARG A 144 -8.01 26.80 5.45
N GLU A 145 -7.22 26.27 4.52
CA GLU A 145 -7.70 25.84 3.22
C GLU A 145 -8.76 24.74 3.37
N ARG A 146 -8.43 23.68 4.12
CA ARG A 146 -9.35 22.56 4.36
C ARG A 146 -10.60 22.98 5.12
N ARG A 147 -10.46 23.86 6.11
CA ARG A 147 -11.61 24.44 6.83
C ARG A 147 -12.51 25.28 5.93
N ALA A 148 -11.94 26.02 4.99
CA ALA A 148 -12.71 26.81 4.02
C ALA A 148 -13.46 25.94 3.01
N ALA A 149 -12.95 24.74 2.70
CA ALA A 149 -13.56 23.79 1.76
C ALA A 149 -14.75 23.01 2.34
N VAL A 150 -14.85 22.87 3.67
CA VAL A 150 -15.95 22.13 4.31
C VAL A 150 -17.16 23.04 4.55
N SER A 151 -18.31 22.64 3.97
CA SER A 151 -19.59 23.32 4.16
C SER A 151 -20.13 23.08 5.59
N PRO A 152 -20.49 24.14 6.34
CA PRO A 152 -21.16 23.98 7.63
C PRO A 152 -22.49 23.21 7.52
N ALA A 153 -23.23 23.42 6.42
CA ALA A 153 -24.53 22.80 6.21
C ALA A 153 -24.45 21.28 6.06
N SER A 154 -23.37 20.74 5.48
CA SER A 154 -23.18 19.29 5.39
C SER A 154 -22.93 18.62 6.75
N LEU A 155 -22.69 19.41 7.80
CA LEU A 155 -22.45 18.96 9.16
C LEU A 155 -23.60 19.38 10.10
N GLY A 156 -24.77 19.72 9.55
CA GLY A 156 -25.98 20.04 10.33
C GLY A 156 -26.00 21.44 10.93
N PHE A 157 -25.02 22.31 10.62
CA PHE A 157 -25.08 23.70 11.06
C PHE A 157 -26.01 24.52 10.18
N PRO A 158 -26.76 25.47 10.75
CA PRO A 158 -27.57 26.39 9.96
C PRO A 158 -26.67 27.17 9.00
N PRO A 159 -27.08 27.36 7.73
CA PRO A 159 -26.35 28.22 6.80
C PRO A 159 -26.25 29.61 7.43
N ARG A 160 -25.02 30.14 7.55
CA ARG A 160 -24.80 31.46 8.14
C ARG A 160 -25.51 32.49 7.27
N GLN A 161 -26.45 33.23 7.86
CA GLN A 161 -27.15 34.29 7.14
C GLN A 161 -26.14 35.34 6.63
N PRO A 162 -26.26 35.81 5.38
CA PRO A 162 -25.37 36.83 4.82
C PRO A 162 -25.56 38.15 5.59
N GLY A 163 -24.63 38.44 6.51
CA GLY A 163 -24.52 39.72 7.21
C GLY A 163 -23.35 40.56 6.69
N PRO A 164 -23.29 41.87 6.99
CA PRO A 164 -22.22 42.74 6.51
C PRO A 164 -20.89 42.35 7.17
N GLY A 165 -19.89 42.04 6.35
CA GLY A 165 -18.56 41.59 6.80
C GLY A 165 -18.31 40.12 6.48
N ARG A 166 -18.05 39.85 5.19
CA ARG A 166 -17.56 38.62 4.54
C ARG A 166 -16.89 37.62 5.51
N ARG A 167 -17.66 36.78 6.19
CA ARG A 167 -17.14 35.66 6.99
C ARG A 167 -16.94 34.46 6.06
N ALA A 168 -15.83 33.75 6.25
CA ALA A 168 -15.37 32.67 5.38
C ALA A 168 -16.48 31.65 5.06
N ALA A 169 -16.54 31.18 3.81
CA ALA A 169 -17.59 30.28 3.31
C ALA A 169 -17.62 28.90 4.01
N GLY A 170 -16.53 28.52 4.68
CA GLY A 170 -16.41 27.23 5.37
C GLY A 170 -16.67 27.28 6.88
N LEU A 171 -16.30 26.21 7.57
CA LEU A 171 -16.47 26.06 9.01
C LEU A 171 -15.79 27.18 9.81
N SER A 172 -16.46 27.72 10.84
CA SER A 172 -15.79 28.56 11.83
C SER A 172 -15.00 27.74 12.83
N GLN A 173 -13.96 28.36 13.42
CA GLN A 173 -13.15 27.73 14.46
C GLN A 173 -14.00 27.25 15.65
N GLU A 174 -15.00 28.04 16.06
CA GLU A 174 -15.97 27.66 17.12
C GLU A 174 -16.81 26.42 16.78
N GLN A 175 -17.18 26.26 15.51
CA GLN A 175 -17.95 25.09 15.06
C GLN A 175 -17.06 23.85 15.07
N LEU A 176 -15.78 23.99 14.75
CA LEU A 176 -14.80 22.92 14.86
C LEU A 176 -14.56 22.53 16.32
N ASP A 177 -14.36 23.49 17.22
CA ASP A 177 -14.22 23.17 18.65
C ASP A 177 -15.43 22.38 19.17
N LEU A 178 -16.65 22.75 18.74
CA LEU A 178 -17.87 22.01 19.06
C LEU A 178 -17.88 20.59 18.48
N LEU A 179 -17.59 20.43 17.18
CA LEU A 179 -17.54 19.13 16.51
C LEU A 179 -16.47 18.19 17.07
N LEU A 180 -15.38 18.75 17.58
CA LEU A 180 -14.27 18.00 18.18
C LEU A 180 -14.48 17.73 19.67
N GLU A 181 -15.60 18.21 20.25
CA GLU A 181 -15.91 18.17 21.68
C GLU A 181 -14.77 18.73 22.55
N ARG A 182 -14.16 19.85 22.09
CA ARG A 182 -13.06 20.52 22.79
C ARG A 182 -13.50 21.88 23.33
N THR A 183 -12.74 22.36 24.31
CA THR A 183 -12.98 23.68 24.89
C THR A 183 -12.80 24.77 23.84
N PRO A 184 -13.66 25.81 23.83
CA PRO A 184 -13.56 26.90 22.87
C PRO A 184 -12.16 27.51 22.78
N GLY A 185 -11.69 27.74 21.56
CA GLY A 185 -10.37 28.28 21.25
C GLY A 185 -9.25 27.22 21.13
N THR A 186 -9.54 25.94 21.34
CA THR A 186 -8.54 24.86 21.20
C THR A 186 -8.08 24.73 19.75
N TYR A 187 -9.00 24.68 18.79
CA TYR A 187 -8.70 24.63 17.38
C TYR A 187 -8.00 25.90 16.91
N ASN A 188 -8.35 27.08 17.44
CA ASN A 188 -7.64 28.32 17.10
C ASN A 188 -6.15 28.27 17.54
N ARG A 189 -5.87 27.78 18.75
CA ARG A 189 -4.48 27.56 19.19
C ARG A 189 -3.78 26.51 18.32
N PHE A 190 -4.49 25.46 17.92
CA PHE A 190 -3.97 24.44 17.00
C PHE A 190 -3.61 25.02 15.63
N GLU A 191 -4.56 25.71 14.98
CA GLU A 191 -4.41 26.32 13.65
C GLU A 191 -3.25 27.32 13.61
N ASN A 192 -2.97 28.01 14.72
CA ASN A 192 -1.84 28.94 14.82
C ASN A 192 -0.54 28.30 15.30
N GLY A 193 -0.49 26.97 15.48
CA GLY A 193 0.71 26.23 15.92
C GLY A 193 1.14 26.55 17.35
N GLN A 194 0.20 26.92 18.22
CA GLN A 194 0.42 27.29 19.62
C GLN A 194 0.21 26.12 20.59
N LEU A 195 -0.34 25.00 20.12
CA LEU A 195 -0.40 23.76 20.89
C LEU A 195 0.96 23.03 20.81
N ALA A 196 1.60 22.87 21.96
CA ALA A 196 2.78 22.01 22.07
C ALA A 196 2.35 20.54 21.99
N SER A 197 2.87 19.80 21.02
CA SER A 197 2.66 18.35 20.85
C SER A 197 1.17 17.92 20.86
N PRO A 198 0.39 18.22 19.80
CA PRO A 198 -1.01 17.79 19.71
C PRO A 198 -1.13 16.25 19.79
N SER A 199 -2.18 15.76 20.46
CA SER A 199 -2.43 14.32 20.60
C SER A 199 -2.81 13.69 19.25
N ALA A 200 -2.52 12.40 19.08
CA ALA A 200 -2.94 11.64 17.89
C ALA A 200 -4.46 11.68 17.68
N GLU A 201 -5.22 11.66 18.78
CA GLU A 201 -6.68 11.77 18.79
C GLU A 201 -7.16 13.12 18.23
N LEU A 202 -6.55 14.23 18.66
CA LEU A 202 -6.87 15.56 18.12
C LEU A 202 -6.53 15.63 16.63
N LEU A 203 -5.37 15.11 16.22
CA LEU A 203 -4.96 15.10 14.81
C LEU A 203 -5.97 14.31 13.96
N SER A 204 -6.34 13.10 14.40
CA SER A 204 -7.28 12.24 13.69
C SER A 204 -8.68 12.87 13.59
N ALA A 205 -9.18 13.43 14.70
CA ALA A 205 -10.47 14.09 14.73
C ALA A 205 -10.52 15.31 13.81
N VAL A 206 -9.49 16.17 13.83
CA VAL A 206 -9.39 17.32 12.92
C VAL A 206 -9.32 16.87 11.47
N ALA A 207 -8.44 15.91 11.15
CA ALA A 207 -8.29 15.40 9.79
C ALA A 207 -9.61 14.78 9.26
N THR A 208 -10.34 14.06 10.11
CA THR A 208 -11.64 13.48 9.76
C THR A 208 -12.69 14.56 9.48
N VAL A 209 -12.87 15.53 10.39
CA VAL A 209 -13.87 16.60 10.24
C VAL A 209 -13.56 17.48 9.02
N LEU A 210 -12.27 17.75 8.77
CA LEU A 210 -11.80 18.52 7.62
C LEU A 210 -11.66 17.69 6.33
N ARG A 211 -12.07 16.42 6.37
CA ARG A 211 -12.10 15.48 5.26
C ARG A 211 -10.75 15.35 4.53
N PHE A 212 -9.67 15.28 5.31
CA PHE A 212 -8.32 15.16 4.75
C PHE A 212 -8.21 13.90 3.88
N ASP A 213 -7.41 13.97 2.83
CA ASP A 213 -6.89 12.78 2.17
C ASP A 213 -5.71 12.16 2.94
N GLU A 214 -5.24 11.00 2.49
CA GLU A 214 -4.13 10.29 3.16
C GLU A 214 -2.79 11.03 3.06
N GLN A 215 -2.57 11.86 2.04
CA GLN A 215 -1.35 12.67 1.92
C GLN A 215 -1.38 13.87 2.86
N GLU A 216 -2.52 14.55 2.94
CA GLU A 216 -2.75 15.63 3.90
C GLU A 216 -2.62 15.10 5.33
N TRP A 217 -3.09 13.87 5.60
CA TRP A 217 -2.92 13.17 6.88
C TRP A 217 -1.45 12.93 7.22
N VAL A 218 -0.68 12.36 6.29
CA VAL A 218 0.76 12.16 6.46
C VAL A 218 1.48 13.49 6.66
N PHE A 219 1.13 14.51 5.89
CA PHE A 219 1.72 15.83 5.98
C PHE A 219 1.44 16.50 7.34
N LEU A 220 0.21 16.38 7.86
CA LEU A 220 -0.16 16.86 9.19
C LEU A 220 0.71 16.24 10.29
N TRP A 221 0.95 14.92 10.23
CA TRP A 221 1.83 14.23 11.18
C TRP A 221 3.28 14.68 11.07
N ARG A 222 3.79 14.83 9.85
CA ARG A 222 5.17 15.30 9.64
C ARG A 222 5.37 16.73 10.13
N LEU A 223 4.39 17.61 9.97
CA LEU A 223 4.46 18.96 10.51
C LEU A 223 4.44 18.96 12.04
N THR A 224 3.50 18.24 12.65
CA THR A 224 3.21 18.35 14.09
C THR A 224 4.03 17.42 14.97
N ARG A 225 4.44 16.26 14.45
CA ARG A 225 5.07 15.16 15.21
C ARG A 225 6.40 14.67 14.66
N ARG A 226 6.79 15.07 13.44
CA ARG A 226 8.02 14.62 12.75
C ARG A 226 8.06 13.10 12.48
N GLU A 227 6.89 12.49 12.41
CA GLU A 227 6.71 11.04 12.21
C GLU A 227 5.67 10.81 11.10
N ASN A 228 5.57 9.59 10.60
CA ASN A 228 4.42 9.18 9.79
C ASN A 228 3.27 8.75 10.73
N PRO A 229 2.01 8.86 10.30
CA PRO A 229 0.88 8.38 11.08
C PRO A 229 0.98 6.86 11.30
N PRO A 230 0.50 6.36 12.46
CA PRO A 230 0.55 4.93 12.79
C PRO A 230 -0.42 4.09 11.97
N SER A 231 -1.46 4.70 11.41
CA SER A 231 -2.48 4.06 10.59
C SER A 231 -3.00 5.02 9.51
N PRO A 232 -3.60 4.50 8.43
CA PRO A 232 -4.39 5.31 7.50
C PRO A 232 -5.49 6.10 8.24
N LEU A 233 -5.91 7.22 7.65
CA LEU A 233 -7.00 8.03 8.17
C LEU A 233 -8.36 7.34 7.94
N HIS A 234 -8.57 6.79 6.75
CA HIS A 234 -9.84 6.17 6.37
C HIS A 234 -9.72 4.65 6.33
N ARG A 235 -10.75 3.95 6.81
CA ARG A 235 -10.79 2.47 6.75
C ARG A 235 -10.79 1.93 5.32
N ALA A 236 -11.38 2.70 4.40
CA ALA A 236 -11.44 2.36 2.98
C ALA A 236 -10.10 2.60 2.25
N SER A 237 -9.10 3.17 2.92
CA SER A 237 -7.79 3.39 2.31
C SER A 237 -7.13 2.06 1.97
N GLY A 238 -6.58 2.02 0.75
CA GLY A 238 -5.99 0.81 0.19
C GLY A 238 -7.00 -0.21 -0.35
N LEU A 239 -8.32 0.07 -0.34
CA LEU A 239 -9.34 -0.76 -0.99
C LEU A 239 -9.52 -0.44 -2.48
N SER A 240 -8.89 0.63 -2.96
CA SER A 240 -8.88 1.02 -4.37
C SER A 240 -7.61 1.78 -4.70
N VAL A 241 -7.30 1.86 -5.99
CA VAL A 241 -6.21 2.68 -6.53
C VAL A 241 -6.74 3.60 -7.63
N PRO A 242 -6.14 4.78 -7.83
CA PRO A 242 -6.43 5.61 -9.01
C PRO A 242 -6.29 4.81 -10.31
N GLY A 243 -7.17 5.07 -11.29
CA GLY A 243 -7.21 4.31 -12.55
C GLY A 243 -5.93 4.39 -13.39
N GLU A 244 -5.08 5.40 -13.15
CA GLU A 244 -3.74 5.54 -13.69
C GLU A 244 -2.85 4.33 -13.40
N TRP A 245 -3.08 3.65 -12.28
CA TRP A 245 -2.30 2.47 -11.89
C TRP A 245 -2.47 1.30 -12.87
N GLN A 246 -3.63 1.13 -13.50
CA GLN A 246 -3.78 0.12 -14.56
C GLN A 246 -2.83 0.41 -15.72
N ARG A 247 -2.74 1.67 -16.16
CA ARG A 247 -1.80 2.07 -17.24
C ARG A 247 -0.34 1.88 -16.86
N VAL A 248 0.01 2.12 -15.59
CA VAL A 248 1.37 1.86 -15.09
C VAL A 248 1.67 0.36 -15.14
N VAL A 249 0.75 -0.47 -14.64
CA VAL A 249 0.90 -1.93 -14.61
C VAL A 249 1.00 -2.50 -16.02
N ASP A 250 0.14 -2.07 -16.95
CA ASP A 250 0.18 -2.48 -18.37
C ASP A 250 1.50 -2.14 -19.06
N GLY A 251 2.17 -1.07 -18.61
CA GLY A 251 3.46 -0.63 -19.14
C GLY A 251 4.66 -1.43 -18.63
N ILE A 252 4.48 -2.29 -17.62
CA ILE A 252 5.57 -3.10 -17.06
C ILE A 252 5.76 -4.34 -17.92
N SER A 253 6.89 -4.40 -18.62
CA SER A 253 7.33 -5.54 -19.42
C SER A 253 8.44 -6.32 -18.70
N GLY A 254 8.46 -7.65 -18.86
CA GLY A 254 9.51 -8.52 -18.31
C GLY A 254 9.30 -8.92 -16.84
N ALA A 255 8.18 -8.52 -16.24
CA ALA A 255 7.76 -8.96 -14.92
C ALA A 255 6.25 -9.27 -14.95
N LEU A 256 5.82 -10.22 -14.13
CA LEU A 256 4.40 -10.37 -13.83
C LEU A 256 4.05 -9.29 -12.82
N ALA A 257 3.11 -8.41 -13.16
CA ALA A 257 2.77 -7.26 -12.34
C ALA A 257 1.28 -7.25 -12.02
N TYR A 258 0.96 -7.06 -10.74
CA TYR A 258 -0.42 -6.88 -10.30
C TYR A 258 -0.49 -6.00 -9.07
N ILE A 259 -1.69 -5.47 -8.81
CA ILE A 259 -2.00 -4.71 -7.62
C ILE A 259 -3.11 -5.42 -6.89
N ASN A 260 -2.93 -5.65 -5.60
CA ASN A 260 -4.02 -6.05 -4.73
C ASN A 260 -4.33 -4.98 -3.70
N ASP A 261 -5.57 -4.98 -3.28
CA ASP A 261 -6.04 -4.13 -2.22
C ASP A 261 -5.57 -4.65 -0.86
N ALA A 262 -5.91 -3.92 0.18
CA ALA A 262 -5.47 -4.29 1.51
C ALA A 262 -6.12 -5.58 2.05
N GLU A 263 -7.17 -6.08 1.41
CA GLU A 263 -7.90 -7.33 1.65
C GLU A 263 -7.51 -8.43 0.64
N TRP A 264 -6.46 -8.19 -0.16
CA TRP A 264 -5.94 -9.07 -1.20
C TRP A 264 -6.84 -9.25 -2.42
N ASN A 265 -7.84 -8.39 -2.64
CA ASN A 265 -8.60 -8.37 -3.88
C ASN A 265 -7.76 -7.78 -5.01
N LEU A 266 -7.80 -8.40 -6.18
CA LEU A 266 -7.07 -7.95 -7.36
C LEU A 266 -7.70 -6.65 -7.89
N LEU A 267 -6.90 -5.58 -7.97
CA LEU A 267 -7.33 -4.26 -8.46
C LEU A 267 -6.89 -3.98 -9.89
N ALA A 268 -5.69 -4.44 -10.25
CA ALA A 268 -5.09 -4.25 -11.58
C ALA A 268 -4.07 -5.37 -11.84
N HIS A 269 -3.87 -5.74 -13.09
CA HIS A 269 -2.82 -6.67 -13.50
C HIS A 269 -2.39 -6.44 -14.95
N ASN A 270 -1.19 -6.89 -15.30
CA ASN A 270 -0.72 -6.90 -16.68
C ASN A 270 -1.04 -8.23 -17.37
N LYS A 271 -0.78 -8.29 -18.68
CA LYS A 271 -0.97 -9.50 -19.50
C LYS A 271 0.00 -10.62 -19.12
N GLU A 272 1.20 -10.28 -18.64
CA GLU A 272 2.22 -11.24 -18.20
C GLU A 272 1.77 -11.97 -16.93
N PHE A 273 1.15 -11.27 -15.99
CA PHE A 273 0.51 -11.90 -14.84
C PHE A 273 -0.68 -12.77 -15.24
N ALA A 274 -1.52 -12.30 -16.18
CA ALA A 274 -2.60 -13.11 -16.72
C ALA A 274 -2.10 -14.41 -17.37
N ALA A 275 -0.97 -14.36 -18.08
CA ALA A 275 -0.34 -15.52 -18.71
C ALA A 275 0.19 -16.58 -17.74
N LEU A 276 0.21 -16.31 -16.43
CA LEU A 276 0.50 -17.30 -15.40
C LEU A 276 -0.62 -18.34 -15.28
N PHE A 277 -1.87 -17.91 -15.51
CA PHE A 277 -3.05 -18.72 -15.28
C PHE A 277 -3.50 -19.40 -16.58
N PRO A 278 -3.78 -20.71 -16.56
CA PRO A 278 -4.43 -21.37 -17.68
C PRO A 278 -5.75 -20.67 -18.03
N GLY A 279 -5.90 -20.24 -19.28
CA GLY A 279 -7.05 -19.45 -19.74
C GLY A 279 -6.87 -17.93 -19.67
N GLY A 280 -5.79 -17.43 -19.05
CA GLY A 280 -5.50 -16.00 -19.00
C GLY A 280 -6.39 -15.22 -18.03
N GLU A 281 -7.02 -15.90 -17.06
CA GLU A 281 -7.95 -15.31 -16.09
C GLU A 281 -7.35 -15.36 -14.68
N PRO A 282 -6.78 -14.24 -14.18
CA PRO A 282 -6.34 -14.15 -12.81
C PRO A 282 -7.47 -14.31 -11.78
N PRO A 283 -7.17 -14.87 -10.59
CA PRO A 283 -8.14 -14.97 -9.51
C PRO A 283 -8.50 -13.59 -8.97
N ALA A 284 -9.78 -13.40 -8.62
CA ALA A 284 -10.25 -12.16 -7.99
C ALA A 284 -9.55 -11.85 -6.66
N ASN A 285 -9.06 -12.87 -5.95
CA ASN A 285 -8.28 -12.71 -4.72
C ASN A 285 -7.07 -13.67 -4.75
N PRO A 286 -5.86 -13.18 -5.07
CA PRO A 286 -4.67 -14.02 -5.16
C PRO A 286 -4.34 -14.76 -3.85
N MET A 287 -4.62 -14.19 -2.67
CA MET A 287 -4.37 -14.88 -1.40
C MET A 287 -5.26 -16.11 -1.25
N ARG A 288 -6.56 -15.96 -1.54
CA ARG A 288 -7.49 -17.10 -1.54
C ARG A 288 -7.05 -18.17 -2.52
N TRP A 289 -6.68 -17.78 -3.74
CA TRP A 289 -6.21 -18.73 -4.75
C TRP A 289 -4.93 -19.46 -4.28
N MET A 290 -3.91 -18.73 -3.84
CA MET A 290 -2.65 -19.33 -3.35
C MET A 290 -2.86 -20.31 -2.19
N LEU A 291 -3.83 -20.05 -1.32
CA LEU A 291 -4.05 -20.86 -0.13
C LEU A 291 -5.04 -21.98 -0.31
N LEU A 292 -6.08 -21.83 -1.14
CA LEU A 292 -7.23 -22.74 -1.21
C LEU A 292 -7.44 -23.44 -2.55
N ASP A 293 -6.90 -22.91 -3.64
CA ASP A 293 -7.15 -23.47 -4.97
C ASP A 293 -6.22 -24.67 -5.27
N PRO A 294 -6.76 -25.86 -5.61
CA PRO A 294 -5.94 -27.01 -5.97
C PRO A 294 -4.97 -26.74 -7.13
N GLN A 295 -5.40 -25.96 -8.13
CA GLN A 295 -4.55 -25.58 -9.26
C GLN A 295 -3.33 -24.77 -8.80
N ALA A 296 -3.51 -23.88 -7.82
CA ALA A 296 -2.41 -23.14 -7.23
C ALA A 296 -1.43 -24.09 -6.54
N ARG A 297 -1.93 -24.96 -5.66
CA ARG A 297 -1.12 -25.82 -4.80
C ARG A 297 -0.36 -26.91 -5.55
N GLU A 298 -1.01 -27.51 -6.55
CA GLU A 298 -0.52 -28.72 -7.21
C GLU A 298 0.19 -28.42 -8.53
N VAL A 299 -0.19 -27.34 -9.21
CA VAL A 299 0.29 -27.05 -10.57
C VAL A 299 1.19 -25.83 -10.59
N VAL A 300 0.71 -24.66 -10.15
CA VAL A 300 1.40 -23.39 -10.42
C VAL A 300 2.46 -23.06 -9.38
N LEU A 301 2.16 -23.21 -8.09
CA LEU A 301 3.05 -22.88 -6.98
C LEU A 301 3.88 -24.12 -6.62
N ALA A 302 5.01 -24.31 -7.30
CA ALA A 302 5.88 -25.45 -7.04
C ALA A 302 6.34 -25.46 -5.56
N ASP A 303 6.47 -26.67 -5.00
CA ASP A 303 6.82 -26.87 -3.59
C ASP A 303 5.93 -26.05 -2.61
N TRP A 304 4.64 -25.90 -2.95
CA TRP A 304 3.70 -25.00 -2.28
C TRP A 304 3.77 -25.05 -0.74
N ALA A 305 3.72 -26.26 -0.15
CA ALA A 305 3.64 -26.44 1.30
C ALA A 305 4.87 -25.90 2.05
N ARG A 306 6.05 -25.89 1.41
CA ARG A 306 7.30 -25.43 2.03
C ARG A 306 7.68 -24.03 1.57
N SER A 307 7.48 -23.74 0.29
CA SER A 307 7.97 -22.53 -0.37
C SER A 307 6.93 -21.42 -0.47
N TRP A 308 5.63 -21.68 -0.34
CA TRP A 308 4.57 -20.67 -0.48
C TRP A 308 3.70 -20.51 0.76
N ALA A 309 3.07 -21.59 1.23
CA ALA A 309 2.12 -21.56 2.34
C ALA A 309 2.66 -20.89 3.61
N PRO A 310 3.90 -21.20 4.09
CA PRO A 310 4.41 -20.64 5.35
C PRO A 310 4.61 -19.14 5.33
N VAL A 311 4.62 -18.50 4.16
CA VAL A 311 4.78 -17.04 4.06
C VAL A 311 3.46 -16.33 3.81
N VAL A 312 2.52 -16.96 3.12
CA VAL A 312 1.20 -16.35 2.88
C VAL A 312 0.32 -16.44 4.13
N MET A 313 0.44 -17.50 4.94
CA MET A 313 -0.40 -17.71 6.13
C MET A 313 -0.22 -16.65 7.23
N PRO A 314 1.02 -16.23 7.61
CA PRO A 314 1.21 -15.08 8.50
C PRO A 314 0.58 -13.78 7.97
N GLN A 315 0.61 -13.57 6.66
CA GLN A 315 0.03 -12.37 6.04
C GLN A 315 -1.50 -12.38 6.13
N LEU A 316 -2.14 -13.54 5.97
CA LEU A 316 -3.59 -13.70 6.17
C LEU A 316 -3.98 -13.38 7.62
N ARG A 317 -3.29 -13.99 8.59
CA ARG A 317 -3.54 -13.73 10.01
C ARG A 317 -3.42 -12.24 10.34
N HIS A 318 -2.34 -11.62 9.89
CA HIS A 318 -2.11 -10.20 10.13
C HIS A 318 -3.17 -9.31 9.46
N ALA A 319 -3.63 -9.67 8.25
CA ALA A 319 -4.72 -8.95 7.59
C ALA A 319 -6.03 -9.02 8.37
N VAL A 320 -6.36 -10.17 8.98
CA VAL A 320 -7.52 -10.33 9.87
C VAL A 320 -7.36 -9.50 11.14
N GLU A 321 -6.19 -9.55 11.79
CA GLU A 321 -5.91 -8.79 13.02
C GLU A 321 -6.01 -7.26 12.83
N LEU A 322 -5.58 -6.76 11.67
CA LEU A 322 -5.69 -5.34 11.34
C LEU A 322 -7.11 -4.89 10.95
N ARG A 323 -8.01 -5.83 10.62
CA ARG A 323 -9.39 -5.57 10.18
C ARG A 323 -10.37 -6.59 10.76
N PRO A 324 -10.55 -6.62 12.09
CA PRO A 324 -11.42 -7.60 12.75
C PRO A 324 -12.90 -7.50 12.33
N GLU A 325 -13.34 -6.35 11.82
CA GLU A 325 -14.69 -6.16 11.30
C GLU A 325 -14.90 -6.70 9.88
N ASN A 326 -13.83 -7.07 9.17
CA ASN A 326 -13.92 -7.54 7.80
C ASN A 326 -14.36 -9.01 7.76
N ALA A 327 -15.64 -9.21 7.48
CA ALA A 327 -16.23 -10.54 7.38
C ALA A 327 -15.68 -11.39 6.21
N ALA A 328 -15.16 -10.79 5.13
CA ALA A 328 -14.57 -11.53 4.02
C ALA A 328 -13.21 -12.13 4.38
N LEU A 329 -12.34 -11.36 5.05
CA LEU A 329 -11.07 -11.85 5.57
C LEU A 329 -11.26 -12.91 6.66
N ALA A 330 -12.21 -12.68 7.59
CA ALA A 330 -12.56 -13.66 8.60
C ALA A 330 -13.05 -14.98 7.97
N ARG A 331 -13.90 -14.91 6.95
CA ARG A 331 -14.35 -16.08 6.17
C ARG A 331 -13.20 -16.79 5.47
N LEU A 332 -12.25 -16.06 4.89
CA LEU A 332 -11.08 -16.65 4.24
C LEU A 332 -10.19 -17.40 5.24
N GLU A 333 -9.92 -16.81 6.40
CA GLU A 333 -9.17 -17.50 7.46
C GLU A 333 -9.88 -18.76 7.95
N ASP A 334 -11.18 -18.66 8.17
CA ASP A 334 -12.04 -19.79 8.54
C ASP A 334 -11.99 -20.92 7.50
N ASP A 335 -12.07 -20.59 6.20
CA ASP A 335 -11.96 -21.57 5.12
C ASP A 335 -10.58 -22.24 5.12
N VAL A 336 -9.50 -21.47 5.34
CA VAL A 336 -8.12 -21.99 5.43
C VAL A 336 -7.97 -22.93 6.63
N ARG A 337 -8.54 -22.59 7.79
CA ARG A 337 -8.48 -23.44 8.99
C ARG A 337 -9.26 -24.76 8.82
N ARG A 338 -10.38 -24.73 8.09
CA ARG A 338 -11.21 -25.93 7.83
C ARG A 338 -10.67 -26.80 6.70
N ASP A 339 -9.81 -26.27 5.83
CA ASP A 339 -9.22 -27.03 4.74
C ASP A 339 -8.30 -28.14 5.27
N PRO A 340 -8.45 -29.39 4.81
CA PRO A 340 -7.70 -30.53 5.35
C PRO A 340 -6.19 -30.48 5.06
N VAL A 341 -5.76 -29.69 4.08
CA VAL A 341 -4.35 -29.56 3.67
C VAL A 341 -3.74 -28.28 4.23
N ALA A 342 -4.41 -27.15 4.07
CA ALA A 342 -3.93 -25.84 4.52
C ALA A 342 -4.13 -25.63 6.03
N GLY A 343 -5.16 -26.21 6.64
CA GLY A 343 -5.46 -26.05 8.07
C GLY A 343 -4.31 -26.45 8.99
N PRO A 344 -3.75 -27.68 8.86
CA PRO A 344 -2.60 -28.10 9.69
C PRO A 344 -1.36 -27.20 9.51
N LEU A 345 -1.11 -26.72 8.29
CA LEU A 345 -0.02 -25.80 8.00
C LEU A 345 -0.28 -24.41 8.58
N TYR A 346 -1.53 -23.95 8.59
CA TYR A 346 -1.94 -22.68 9.17
C TYR A 346 -1.66 -22.64 10.66
N GLU A 347 -2.08 -23.68 11.39
CA GLU A 347 -1.81 -23.78 12.84
C GLU A 347 -0.30 -23.78 13.16
N ALA A 348 0.52 -24.38 12.30
CA ALA A 348 1.96 -24.43 12.48
C ALA A 348 2.67 -23.11 12.11
N ALA A 349 2.23 -22.43 11.05
CA ALA A 349 2.98 -21.34 10.42
C ALA A 349 2.36 -19.95 10.60
N ALA A 350 1.07 -19.81 10.94
CA ALA A 350 0.39 -18.51 10.97
C ALA A 350 0.96 -17.54 12.02
N SER A 351 1.64 -18.04 13.05
CA SER A 351 2.32 -17.20 14.07
C SER A 351 3.75 -16.83 13.68
N ALA A 352 4.27 -17.31 12.54
CA ALA A 352 5.64 -17.03 12.13
C ALA A 352 5.81 -15.55 11.75
N PRO A 353 7.02 -14.98 11.91
CA PRO A 353 7.31 -13.64 11.41
C PRO A 353 7.05 -13.54 9.90
N ILE A 354 6.46 -12.42 9.47
CA ILE A 354 6.28 -12.14 8.04
C ILE A 354 7.67 -11.92 7.43
N ALA A 355 8.06 -12.79 6.50
CA ALA A 355 9.33 -12.66 5.79
C ALA A 355 9.34 -11.42 4.90
N TYR A 356 10.50 -10.76 4.80
CA TYR A 356 10.70 -9.65 3.89
C TYR A 356 10.52 -10.14 2.44
N PRO A 357 9.55 -9.61 1.68
CA PRO A 357 9.22 -10.19 0.38
C PRO A 357 10.23 -9.82 -0.71
N ASP A 358 10.91 -8.66 -0.62
CA ASP A 358 11.78 -8.23 -1.71
C ASP A 358 13.04 -9.09 -1.79
N GLY A 359 13.33 -9.56 -3.00
CA GLY A 359 14.45 -10.46 -3.26
C GLY A 359 14.18 -11.91 -2.84
N SER A 360 13.03 -12.22 -2.24
CA SER A 360 12.67 -13.61 -1.93
C SER A 360 12.42 -14.38 -3.23
N GLU A 361 13.08 -15.54 -3.35
CA GLU A 361 12.90 -16.46 -4.47
C GLU A 361 11.97 -17.61 -4.09
N ARG A 362 11.06 -17.97 -5.00
CA ARG A 362 10.19 -19.14 -4.85
C ARG A 362 10.06 -19.90 -6.15
N PRO A 363 10.01 -21.24 -6.10
CA PRO A 363 9.78 -22.03 -7.29
C PRO A 363 8.34 -21.86 -7.78
N LEU A 364 8.18 -21.77 -9.10
CA LEU A 364 6.90 -21.51 -9.78
C LEU A 364 6.89 -22.26 -11.12
N ASN A 365 5.77 -22.86 -11.48
CA ASN A 365 5.52 -23.41 -12.80
C ASN A 365 4.68 -22.41 -13.61
N HIS A 366 5.33 -21.72 -14.54
CA HIS A 366 4.68 -20.78 -15.43
C HIS A 366 3.95 -21.53 -16.56
N ALA A 367 2.68 -21.19 -16.83
CA ALA A 367 1.88 -21.90 -17.84
C ALA A 367 2.53 -21.94 -19.24
N LEU A 368 3.14 -20.83 -19.67
CA LEU A 368 3.86 -20.75 -20.95
C LEU A 368 5.32 -21.22 -20.92
N TYR A 369 6.08 -20.93 -19.85
CA TYR A 369 7.54 -21.12 -19.82
C TYR A 369 8.00 -22.33 -18.99
N GLY A 370 7.08 -23.02 -18.32
CA GLY A 370 7.36 -24.21 -17.53
C GLY A 370 7.97 -23.90 -16.14
N PRO A 371 8.75 -24.83 -15.56
CA PRO A 371 9.30 -24.67 -14.22
C PRO A 371 10.39 -23.59 -14.17
N GLY A 372 10.36 -22.80 -13.09
CA GLY A 372 11.33 -21.74 -12.84
C GLY A 372 11.20 -21.18 -11.44
N TRP A 373 11.72 -19.97 -11.25
CA TRP A 373 11.70 -19.26 -9.98
C TRP A 373 11.17 -17.85 -10.18
N VAL A 374 10.47 -17.34 -9.17
CA VAL A 374 10.07 -15.93 -9.09
C VAL A 374 10.81 -15.22 -7.97
N THR A 375 11.45 -14.11 -8.32
CA THR A 375 11.92 -13.13 -7.35
C THR A 375 10.83 -12.09 -7.13
N THR A 376 10.42 -11.90 -5.89
CA THR A 376 9.34 -10.95 -5.55
C THR A 376 9.92 -9.58 -5.23
N CYS A 377 9.23 -8.52 -5.64
CA CYS A 377 9.40 -7.16 -5.14
C CYS A 377 8.01 -6.56 -4.86
N VAL A 378 7.88 -5.83 -3.75
CA VAL A 378 6.62 -5.24 -3.29
C VAL A 378 6.79 -3.74 -3.09
N ALA A 379 5.84 -2.98 -3.61
CA ALA A 379 5.73 -1.54 -3.36
C ALA A 379 4.32 -1.18 -2.90
N GLN A 380 4.17 -0.01 -2.29
CA GLN A 380 2.87 0.50 -1.85
C GLN A 380 2.56 1.83 -2.56
N PRO A 381 1.37 1.98 -3.17
CA PRO A 381 0.91 3.27 -3.67
C PRO A 381 0.78 4.30 -2.54
N VAL A 382 1.41 5.45 -2.72
CA VAL A 382 1.45 6.50 -1.69
C VAL A 382 0.05 7.01 -1.33
N THR A 383 -0.84 7.16 -2.32
CA THR A 383 -2.23 7.64 -2.14
C THR A 383 -3.22 6.55 -1.71
N SER A 384 -2.81 5.27 -1.72
CA SER A 384 -3.67 4.14 -1.35
C SER A 384 -2.94 3.25 -0.34
N PRO A 385 -2.66 3.77 0.88
CA PRO A 385 -1.92 3.02 1.87
C PRO A 385 -2.67 1.73 2.23
N GLY A 386 -1.96 0.59 2.21
CA GLY A 386 -2.53 -0.74 2.38
C GLY A 386 -2.68 -1.55 1.09
N ALA A 387 -2.82 -0.90 -0.08
CA ALA A 387 -2.73 -1.58 -1.37
C ALA A 387 -1.27 -1.96 -1.66
N ARG A 388 -1.03 -3.03 -2.42
CA ARG A 388 0.32 -3.52 -2.73
C ARG A 388 0.47 -3.72 -4.23
N VAL A 389 1.53 -3.13 -4.78
CA VAL A 389 2.03 -3.42 -6.12
C VAL A 389 3.00 -4.58 -6.00
N MET A 390 2.68 -5.68 -6.65
CA MET A 390 3.44 -6.91 -6.66
C MET A 390 4.13 -7.04 -8.01
N LEU A 391 5.46 -7.20 -7.98
CA LEU A 391 6.30 -7.45 -9.15
C LEU A 391 6.97 -8.81 -8.95
N LEU A 392 6.75 -9.73 -9.88
CA LEU A 392 7.36 -11.05 -9.87
C LEU A 392 8.26 -11.18 -11.10
N LEU A 393 9.56 -11.28 -10.86
CA LEU A 393 10.56 -11.51 -11.90
C LEU A 393 10.72 -13.03 -12.09
N TYR A 394 10.17 -13.56 -13.18
CA TYR A 394 10.26 -14.97 -13.48
C TYR A 394 11.55 -15.31 -14.22
N THR A 395 12.25 -16.33 -13.72
CA THR A 395 13.47 -16.89 -14.31
C THR A 395 13.24 -18.38 -14.60
N PRO A 396 13.22 -18.81 -15.87
CA PRO A 396 13.07 -20.23 -16.23
C PRO A 396 14.29 -21.05 -15.77
N GLY A 397 14.11 -22.28 -15.29
CA GLY A 397 15.19 -23.17 -14.84
C GLY A 397 15.52 -23.06 -13.35
N ASP A 398 16.80 -23.17 -12.98
CA ASP A 398 17.22 -23.19 -11.56
C ASP A 398 17.18 -21.80 -10.88
N SER A 399 17.19 -21.75 -9.55
CA SER A 399 17.12 -20.49 -8.78
C SER A 399 18.30 -19.55 -9.06
N LEU A 400 18.13 -18.24 -8.88
CA LEU A 400 19.27 -17.33 -8.99
C LEU A 400 20.35 -17.67 -7.95
N ALA A 401 19.95 -18.04 -6.72
CA ALA A 401 20.87 -18.49 -5.69
C ALA A 401 21.80 -19.62 -6.14
N SER A 402 21.27 -20.60 -6.88
CA SER A 402 22.06 -21.72 -7.43
C SER A 402 22.97 -21.31 -8.59
N ARG A 403 22.62 -20.28 -9.36
CA ARG A 403 23.41 -19.75 -10.47
C ARG A 403 24.54 -18.83 -10.03
N SER A 404 24.39 -18.16 -8.89
CA SER A 404 25.46 -17.35 -8.28
C SER A 404 26.63 -18.18 -7.72
N SER A 405 26.48 -19.50 -7.64
CA SER A 405 27.58 -20.44 -7.37
C SER A 405 28.38 -20.75 -8.65
N PHE A 406 29.14 -19.78 -9.17
CA PHE A 406 30.18 -20.06 -10.17
C PHE A 406 31.49 -20.54 -9.49
N PRO A 407 32.31 -21.35 -10.17
CA PRO A 407 33.37 -22.14 -9.56
C PRO A 407 34.50 -21.26 -9.05
N GLU A 408 35.11 -21.71 -7.95
CA GLU A 408 36.35 -21.17 -7.39
C GLU A 408 37.33 -20.86 -8.52
N ALA A 409 37.83 -19.61 -8.56
CA ALA A 409 38.79 -19.18 -9.57
C ALA A 409 39.95 -20.19 -9.66
N PRO A 410 40.47 -20.51 -10.85
CA PRO A 410 41.56 -21.46 -10.96
C PRO A 410 42.74 -20.94 -10.13
N GLN A 411 43.14 -21.75 -9.16
CA GLN A 411 44.33 -21.52 -8.33
C GLN A 411 45.51 -21.32 -9.29
N MET A 412 45.97 -20.07 -9.41
CA MET A 412 47.19 -19.75 -10.14
C MET A 412 48.36 -20.40 -9.39
N SER A 413 49.05 -21.28 -10.11
CA SER A 413 50.20 -22.07 -9.64
C SER A 413 51.42 -21.23 -9.30
#